data_AF-A0A935FWI0-F1
#
_entry.id   AF-A0A935FWI0-F1
#
_cell.length_a   1.000
_cell.length_b   1.000
_cell.length_c   1.000
_cell.angle_alpha   90.00
_cell.angle_beta   90.00
_cell.angle_gamma   90.00
#
_symmetry.space_group_name_H-M   'P 1'
#
loop_
_entity.id
_entity.type
_entity.pdbx_description
1 polymer ?
#
loop_
_entity_poly.entity_id
_entity_poly.type
_entity_poly.pdbx_seq_one_letter_code
_entity_poly.pdbx_strand_id
1 'polypeptide(L)'
;MKQHDADDGTTRTRYVPYWLVVMVCYVVSFSGAASLWVRDYRDVQIAAEVLAREQGAIVFNLIQLSRQWNAEHGGVWVEETASSPANPYLDHAERDLLTVDGKRLTMVNPAYMTRQMAEMAGKSDTGLRLRFHLTSLNPIRPDNRADVWESESLRMFEAGAKERLSYFDAGTGSQASHTGSPAYRYMAPLPVTSACMDCHAKQGYKVGDIRGGISVTMEANHFRDMVRSQRESKTVSYFAMALLFALLLHSVAWRSYRYAAHMRRIQREQELTILERTAALSESGARYRGVFDTVTEAIMVLDDRGTVVQVNPAFTRITGYTAEMAVGQSVDFLRSGHHDQKFFAMMDAALVAQGHWEGDYWIRRQDGGLLVVWQSVTRLRGELPAASGGVVPMAAEAGSVLSGGLVITFFDITARKTEEDAVRHLAQHDLLTELPNRGLFLDRLGKALEQAERHQRLLAVMYFDLDKFKAANDTLGHAAGDAILQQTAQRALRCVRAADTVARFGGDEFAILLPEVHGEDEALDIAGRLVASMAEPFFLSEGKAEVSVSVGLALFPVHGTTALELQQRADKALYAVKRAGRNACRIYSPDCEA
;
A
#
# COMPACT_ATOMS: atom_id res chain seq x y z
N MET A 1 -29.36 -25.18 -34.42
CA MET A 1 -28.73 -24.50 -35.57
C MET A 1 -27.52 -23.73 -35.04
N LYS A 2 -26.33 -24.25 -35.35
CA LYS A 2 -24.98 -23.63 -35.41
C LYS A 2 -24.56 -22.54 -34.41
N GLN A 3 -23.50 -22.88 -33.67
CA GLN A 3 -22.25 -22.13 -33.44
C GLN A 3 -22.30 -20.71 -32.87
N HIS A 4 -21.90 -20.57 -31.61
CA HIS A 4 -20.75 -19.72 -31.23
C HIS A 4 -20.31 -20.02 -29.79
N ASP A 5 -19.56 -21.10 -29.59
CA ASP A 5 -18.62 -21.18 -28.47
C ASP A 5 -17.30 -20.67 -29.02
N ALA A 6 -17.00 -19.41 -28.68
CA ALA A 6 -15.70 -18.81 -28.92
C ALA A 6 -14.71 -19.47 -27.95
N ASP A 7 -13.85 -20.29 -28.54
CA ASP A 7 -12.65 -20.88 -27.97
C ASP A 7 -11.71 -19.75 -27.52
N ASP A 8 -11.82 -19.33 -26.26
CA ASP A 8 -10.87 -18.43 -25.63
C ASP A 8 -9.61 -19.24 -25.28
N GLY A 9 -8.63 -19.14 -26.19
CA GLY A 9 -7.30 -19.74 -26.13
C GLY A 9 -6.46 -19.21 -24.98
N THR A 10 -6.93 -19.42 -23.75
CA THR A 10 -6.15 -19.23 -22.54
C THR A 10 -5.13 -20.35 -22.45
N THR A 11 -3.86 -19.95 -22.54
CA THR A 11 -2.68 -20.76 -22.26
C THR A 11 -2.89 -21.55 -20.97
N ARG A 12 -3.27 -22.83 -21.09
CA ARG A 12 -3.19 -23.80 -19.99
C ARG A 12 -1.71 -23.91 -19.62
N THR A 13 -1.24 -23.07 -18.70
CA THR A 13 -0.02 -23.32 -17.95
C THR A 13 -0.15 -24.73 -17.37
N ARG A 14 0.51 -25.70 -18.00
CA ARG A 14 0.57 -27.08 -17.53
C ARG A 14 1.32 -27.06 -16.20
N TYR A 15 0.56 -27.05 -15.11
CA TYR A 15 1.11 -27.10 -13.77
C TYR A 15 1.83 -28.43 -13.59
N VAL A 16 3.12 -28.37 -13.24
CA VAL A 16 3.86 -29.55 -12.80
C VAL A 16 3.29 -29.95 -11.44
N PRO A 17 2.72 -31.16 -11.31
CA PRO A 17 2.13 -31.57 -10.05
C PRO A 17 3.23 -31.77 -9.01
N TYR A 18 2.94 -31.38 -7.76
CA TYR A 18 3.91 -31.43 -6.65
C TYR A 18 4.60 -32.80 -6.50
N TRP A 19 3.82 -33.87 -6.64
CA TRP A 19 4.34 -35.24 -6.52
C TRP A 19 5.41 -35.56 -7.58
N LEU A 20 5.34 -34.96 -8.78
CA LEU A 20 6.32 -35.17 -9.83
C LEU A 20 7.64 -34.48 -9.50
N VAL A 21 7.59 -33.28 -8.91
CA VAL A 21 8.79 -32.58 -8.43
C VAL A 21 9.48 -33.40 -7.34
N VAL A 22 8.71 -33.91 -6.37
CA VAL A 22 9.24 -34.77 -5.30
C VAL A 22 9.84 -36.05 -5.90
N MET A 23 9.14 -36.71 -6.82
CA MET A 23 9.66 -37.91 -7.49
C MET A 23 11.03 -37.65 -8.15
N VAL A 24 11.16 -36.55 -8.87
CA VAL A 24 12.42 -36.16 -9.52
C VAL A 24 13.54 -35.94 -8.50
N CYS A 25 13.26 -35.27 -7.38
CA CYS A 25 14.25 -35.07 -6.31
C CYS A 25 14.82 -36.39 -5.79
N TYR A 26 13.98 -37.40 -5.55
CA TYR A 26 14.43 -38.72 -5.10
C TYR A 26 15.20 -39.46 -6.20
N VAL A 27 14.69 -39.49 -7.43
CA VAL A 27 15.36 -40.17 -8.55
C VAL A 27 16.76 -39.60 -8.78
N VAL A 28 16.92 -38.28 -8.79
CA VAL A 28 18.22 -37.63 -8.99
C VAL A 28 19.17 -37.95 -7.83
N SER A 29 18.71 -37.86 -6.59
CA SER A 29 19.53 -38.11 -5.39
C SER A 29 20.06 -39.55 -5.35
N PHE A 30 19.19 -40.53 -5.58
CA PHE A 30 19.57 -41.94 -5.54
C PHE A 30 20.40 -42.36 -6.75
N SER A 31 20.12 -41.82 -7.94
CA SER A 31 20.92 -42.10 -9.15
C SER A 31 22.34 -41.55 -9.02
N GLY A 32 22.48 -40.33 -8.49
CA GLY A 32 23.80 -39.72 -8.22
C GLY A 32 24.60 -40.53 -7.20
N ALA A 33 23.99 -40.92 -6.08
CA ALA A 33 24.64 -41.74 -5.07
C ALA A 33 25.01 -43.14 -5.58
N ALA A 34 24.15 -43.77 -6.39
CA ALA A 34 24.44 -45.06 -7.00
C ALA A 34 25.65 -44.98 -7.96
N SER A 35 25.75 -43.91 -8.74
CA SER A 35 26.90 -43.69 -9.64
C SER A 35 28.21 -43.56 -8.86
N LEU A 36 28.22 -42.75 -7.78
CA LEU A 36 29.39 -42.60 -6.91
C LEU A 36 29.75 -43.92 -6.21
N TRP A 37 28.76 -44.66 -5.74
CA TRP A 37 28.95 -45.98 -5.13
C TRP A 37 29.56 -46.99 -6.11
N VAL A 38 29.12 -47.03 -7.37
CA VAL A 38 29.70 -47.93 -8.39
C VAL A 38 31.17 -47.57 -8.66
N ARG A 39 31.50 -46.28 -8.71
CA ARG A 39 32.88 -45.83 -8.90
C ARG A 39 33.75 -46.28 -7.74
N ASP A 40 33.33 -45.96 -6.52
CA ASP A 40 34.10 -46.29 -5.33
C ASP A 40 34.22 -47.81 -5.11
N TYR A 41 33.18 -48.58 -5.47
CA TYR A 41 33.24 -50.03 -5.50
C TYR A 41 34.35 -50.56 -6.42
N ARG A 42 34.54 -49.96 -7.61
CA ARG A 42 35.65 -50.32 -8.50
C ARG A 42 37.00 -49.95 -7.90
N ASP A 43 37.09 -48.78 -7.27
CA ASP A 43 38.34 -48.31 -6.65
C ASP A 43 38.79 -49.24 -5.50
N VAL A 44 37.85 -49.75 -4.69
CA VAL A 44 38.15 -50.74 -3.64
C VAL A 44 38.64 -52.07 -4.22
N GLN A 45 38.08 -52.53 -5.35
CA GLN A 45 38.54 -53.75 -6.02
C GLN A 45 39.96 -53.59 -6.61
N ILE A 46 40.22 -52.47 -7.27
CA ILE A 46 41.55 -52.14 -7.81
C ILE A 46 42.57 -52.07 -6.67
N ALA A 47 42.22 -51.43 -5.54
CA ALA A 47 43.09 -51.37 -4.38
C ALA A 47 43.44 -52.76 -3.82
N ALA A 48 42.49 -53.70 -3.80
CA ALA A 48 42.75 -55.08 -3.39
C ALA A 48 43.69 -55.81 -4.37
N GLU A 49 43.52 -55.63 -5.68
CA GLU A 49 44.44 -56.19 -6.69
C GLU A 49 45.85 -55.61 -6.59
N VAL A 50 45.99 -54.30 -6.37
CA VAL A 50 47.28 -53.63 -6.18
C VAL A 50 47.96 -54.18 -4.93
N LEU A 51 47.24 -54.31 -3.81
CA LEU A 51 47.80 -54.87 -2.58
C LEU A 51 48.25 -56.33 -2.76
N ALA A 52 47.44 -57.15 -3.46
CA ALA A 52 47.81 -58.53 -3.78
C ALA A 52 49.05 -58.59 -4.70
N ARG A 53 49.16 -57.69 -5.69
CA ARG A 53 50.36 -57.57 -6.54
C ARG A 53 51.60 -57.26 -5.71
N GLU A 54 51.54 -56.24 -4.88
CA GLU A 54 52.67 -55.81 -4.04
C GLU A 54 53.09 -56.92 -3.07
N GLN A 55 52.14 -57.59 -2.42
CA GLN A 55 52.44 -58.70 -1.54
C GLN A 55 53.09 -59.87 -2.29
N GLY A 56 52.59 -60.21 -3.48
CA GLY A 56 53.19 -61.22 -4.34
C GLY A 56 54.62 -60.87 -4.76
N ALA A 57 54.85 -59.62 -5.17
CA ALA A 57 56.16 -59.11 -5.57
C ALA A 57 57.16 -59.10 -4.40
N ILE A 58 56.73 -58.71 -3.20
CA ILE A 58 57.57 -58.75 -1.98
C ILE A 58 58.02 -60.18 -1.68
N VAL A 59 57.09 -61.15 -1.71
CA VAL A 59 57.42 -62.57 -1.45
C VAL A 59 58.38 -63.09 -2.52
N PHE A 60 58.12 -62.79 -3.79
CA PHE A 60 59.02 -63.16 -4.89
C PHE A 60 60.42 -62.59 -4.70
N ASN A 61 60.54 -61.30 -4.42
CA ASN A 61 61.82 -60.61 -4.24
C ASN A 61 62.58 -61.17 -3.03
N LEU A 62 61.90 -61.49 -1.92
CA LEU A 62 62.52 -62.11 -0.75
C LEU A 62 63.08 -63.50 -1.08
N ILE A 63 62.34 -64.30 -1.84
CA ILE A 63 62.81 -65.62 -2.30
C ILE A 63 64.00 -65.43 -3.25
N GLN A 64 63.93 -64.50 -4.19
CA GLN A 64 65.02 -64.22 -5.13
C GLN A 64 66.29 -63.77 -4.40
N LEU A 65 66.19 -62.88 -3.42
CA LEU A 65 67.29 -62.42 -2.58
C LEU A 65 67.92 -63.59 -1.81
N SER A 66 67.08 -64.43 -1.19
CA SER A 66 67.55 -65.62 -0.46
C SER A 66 68.26 -66.60 -1.38
N ARG A 67 67.74 -66.79 -2.61
CA ARG A 67 68.35 -67.66 -3.63
C ARG A 67 69.68 -67.11 -4.12
N GLN A 68 69.77 -65.81 -4.33
CA GLN A 68 71.00 -65.15 -4.72
C GLN A 68 72.06 -65.31 -3.63
N TRP A 69 71.72 -65.04 -2.37
CA TRP A 69 72.63 -65.25 -1.24
C TRP A 69 73.14 -66.70 -1.19
N ASN A 70 72.26 -67.69 -1.33
CA ASN A 70 72.65 -69.10 -1.35
C ASN A 70 73.60 -69.41 -2.53
N ALA A 71 73.33 -68.87 -3.71
CA ALA A 71 74.16 -69.04 -4.91
C ALA A 71 75.54 -68.39 -4.78
N GLU A 72 75.62 -67.20 -4.18
CA GLU A 72 76.89 -66.48 -3.92
C GLU A 72 77.83 -67.26 -3.00
N HIS A 73 77.30 -68.16 -2.17
CA HIS A 73 78.07 -69.06 -1.32
C HIS A 73 78.36 -70.42 -1.97
N GLY A 74 77.95 -70.65 -3.23
CA GLY A 74 78.12 -71.93 -3.92
C GLY A 74 77.18 -73.04 -3.41
N GLY A 75 76.16 -72.69 -2.62
CA GLY A 75 75.32 -73.63 -1.87
C GLY A 75 75.72 -73.72 -0.39
N VAL A 76 74.83 -74.27 0.43
CA VAL A 76 75.06 -74.44 1.87
C VAL A 76 74.88 -75.90 2.24
N TRP A 77 75.84 -76.49 2.95
CA TRP A 77 75.72 -77.86 3.44
C TRP A 77 74.96 -77.88 4.76
N VAL A 78 73.93 -78.74 4.84
CA VAL A 78 73.13 -78.94 6.05
C VAL A 78 73.13 -80.42 6.43
N GLU A 79 72.91 -80.70 7.71
CA GLU A 79 72.82 -82.09 8.20
C GLU A 79 71.66 -82.83 7.53
N GLU A 80 71.94 -84.03 7.01
CA GLU A 80 70.94 -84.87 6.37
C GLU A 80 69.93 -85.35 7.42
N THR A 81 68.68 -84.93 7.26
CA THR A 81 67.58 -85.25 8.16
C THR A 81 66.35 -85.67 7.37
N ALA A 82 65.33 -86.23 8.03
CA ALA A 82 64.07 -86.57 7.36
C ALA A 82 63.39 -85.34 6.72
N SER A 83 63.59 -84.14 7.27
CA SER A 83 63.09 -82.88 6.71
C SER A 83 64.02 -82.23 5.69
N SER A 84 65.27 -82.68 5.58
CA SER A 84 66.25 -82.20 4.59
C SER A 84 67.09 -83.37 4.04
N PRO A 85 66.48 -84.30 3.28
CA PRO A 85 67.19 -85.43 2.70
C PRO A 85 68.20 -85.02 1.62
N ALA A 86 69.13 -85.90 1.26
CA ALA A 86 70.03 -85.67 0.12
C ALA A 86 69.23 -85.38 -1.17
N ASN A 87 69.67 -84.40 -1.98
CA ASN A 87 68.94 -83.98 -3.18
C ASN A 87 69.36 -84.81 -4.41
N PRO A 88 68.55 -85.78 -4.88
CA PRO A 88 68.95 -86.67 -5.98
C PRO A 88 69.02 -85.97 -7.35
N TYR A 89 68.46 -84.77 -7.47
CA TYR A 89 68.41 -83.99 -8.72
C TYR A 89 69.56 -82.98 -8.85
N LEU A 90 70.48 -82.92 -7.87
CA LEU A 90 71.65 -82.06 -7.93
C LEU A 90 72.85 -82.84 -8.47
N ASP A 91 73.30 -82.47 -9.67
CA ASP A 91 74.51 -82.99 -10.31
C ASP A 91 75.70 -82.09 -9.90
N HIS A 92 76.31 -82.39 -8.75
CA HIS A 92 77.45 -81.66 -8.20
C HIS A 92 78.43 -82.61 -7.52
N ALA A 93 79.73 -82.43 -7.75
CA ALA A 93 80.78 -83.33 -7.24
C ALA A 93 80.80 -83.41 -5.70
N GLU A 94 80.64 -82.27 -5.03
CA GLU A 94 80.64 -82.15 -3.56
C GLU A 94 79.22 -82.08 -2.98
N ARG A 95 78.26 -82.79 -3.60
CA ARG A 95 76.86 -82.75 -3.18
C ARG A 95 76.68 -83.23 -1.73
N ASP A 96 77.23 -84.39 -1.40
CA ASP A 96 77.10 -85.01 -0.08
C ASP A 96 78.49 -85.15 0.54
N LEU A 97 78.64 -84.71 1.79
CA LEU A 97 79.90 -84.74 2.54
C LEU A 97 79.74 -85.57 3.82
N LEU A 98 80.81 -86.26 4.22
CA LEU A 98 80.91 -86.90 5.53
C LEU A 98 81.92 -86.13 6.37
N THR A 99 81.44 -85.59 7.50
CA THR A 99 82.28 -84.89 8.47
C THR A 99 83.17 -85.85 9.26
N VAL A 100 84.20 -85.32 9.92
CA VAL A 100 85.14 -86.13 10.73
C VAL A 100 84.44 -86.79 11.93
N ASP A 101 83.38 -86.17 12.45
CA ASP A 101 82.50 -86.69 13.51
C ASP A 101 81.39 -87.61 12.98
N GLY A 102 81.41 -87.97 11.69
CA GLY A 102 80.51 -88.96 11.10
C GLY A 102 79.12 -88.45 10.71
N LYS A 103 78.86 -87.14 10.84
CA LYS A 103 77.62 -86.52 10.34
C LYS A 103 77.64 -86.45 8.82
N ARG A 104 76.51 -86.81 8.21
CA ARG A 104 76.27 -86.65 6.77
C ARG A 104 75.69 -85.27 6.52
N LEU A 105 76.33 -84.51 5.64
CA LEU A 105 75.84 -83.23 5.17
C LEU A 105 75.44 -83.34 3.70
N THR A 106 74.35 -82.67 3.31
CA THR A 106 73.90 -82.55 1.92
C THR A 106 73.87 -81.08 1.52
N MET A 107 74.25 -80.80 0.28
CA MET A 107 74.22 -79.46 -0.30
C MET A 107 72.79 -79.00 -0.58
N VAL A 108 72.44 -77.86 0.02
CA VAL A 108 71.23 -77.10 -0.25
C VAL A 108 71.57 -75.96 -1.21
N ASN A 109 71.34 -76.21 -2.50
CA ASN A 109 71.44 -75.20 -3.54
C ASN A 109 70.18 -74.31 -3.60
N PRO A 110 70.15 -73.22 -4.38
CA PRO A 110 69.04 -72.26 -4.35
C PRO A 110 67.71 -72.89 -4.75
N ALA A 111 67.71 -73.83 -5.70
CA ALA A 111 66.52 -74.53 -6.14
C ALA A 111 65.95 -75.46 -5.05
N TYR A 112 66.80 -76.17 -4.33
CA TYR A 112 66.39 -77.05 -3.24
C TYR A 112 65.91 -76.24 -2.02
N MET A 113 66.61 -75.16 -1.67
CA MET A 113 66.21 -74.22 -0.62
C MET A 113 64.81 -73.66 -0.86
N THR A 114 64.53 -73.13 -2.05
CA THR A 114 63.20 -72.57 -2.37
C THR A 114 62.10 -73.60 -2.23
N ARG A 115 62.36 -74.87 -2.59
CA ARG A 115 61.37 -75.94 -2.40
C ARG A 115 61.12 -76.23 -0.92
N GLN A 116 62.16 -76.34 -0.10
CA GLN A 116 61.99 -76.54 1.33
C GLN A 116 61.22 -75.37 1.96
N MET A 117 61.52 -74.13 1.56
CA MET A 117 60.76 -72.96 1.99
C MET A 117 59.29 -73.03 1.52
N ALA A 118 59.01 -73.51 0.31
CA ALA A 118 57.64 -73.70 -0.19
C ALA A 118 56.86 -74.75 0.61
N GLU A 119 57.50 -75.88 0.91
CA GLU A 119 56.93 -76.94 1.75
C GLU A 119 56.67 -76.47 3.17
N MET A 120 57.56 -75.64 3.74
CA MET A 120 57.35 -75.01 5.05
C MET A 120 56.19 -74.01 5.02
N ALA A 121 56.15 -73.11 4.04
CA ALA A 121 55.07 -72.13 3.90
C ALA A 121 53.69 -72.79 3.68
N GLY A 122 53.65 -73.95 3.04
CA GLY A 122 52.42 -74.73 2.84
C GLY A 122 51.88 -75.42 4.10
N LYS A 123 52.64 -75.48 5.19
CA LYS A 123 52.21 -76.07 6.47
C LYS A 123 51.40 -75.06 7.29
N SER A 124 50.24 -75.50 7.77
CA SER A 124 49.23 -74.68 8.46
C SER A 124 49.71 -74.00 9.76
N ASP A 125 50.83 -74.44 10.33
CA ASP A 125 51.36 -73.99 11.63
C ASP A 125 52.23 -72.72 11.54
N THR A 126 52.58 -72.28 10.32
CA THR A 126 53.45 -71.11 10.13
C THR A 126 52.72 -69.76 10.21
N GLY A 127 51.38 -69.77 10.22
CA GLY A 127 50.57 -68.55 10.14
C GLY A 127 50.61 -67.84 8.76
N LEU A 128 51.50 -68.27 7.85
CA LEU A 128 51.59 -67.76 6.49
C LEU A 128 50.49 -68.38 5.62
N ARG A 129 49.51 -67.56 5.21
CA ARG A 129 48.44 -67.96 4.28
C ARG A 129 48.85 -67.77 2.82
N LEU A 130 50.01 -68.28 2.47
CA LEU A 130 50.54 -68.21 1.11
C LEU A 130 51.21 -69.53 0.71
N ARG A 131 51.14 -69.87 -0.56
CA ARG A 131 51.88 -70.98 -1.17
C ARG A 131 52.69 -70.43 -2.32
N PHE A 132 53.87 -70.98 -2.56
CA PHE A 132 54.62 -70.64 -3.76
C PHE A 132 55.21 -71.88 -4.40
N HIS A 133 55.43 -71.82 -5.71
CA HIS A 133 55.87 -72.95 -6.50
C HIS A 133 56.97 -72.51 -7.47
N LEU A 134 58.13 -73.15 -7.33
CA LEU A 134 59.24 -73.01 -8.27
C LEU A 134 58.97 -73.88 -9.49
N THR A 135 58.78 -73.25 -10.64
CA THR A 135 58.22 -73.92 -11.82
C THR A 135 59.03 -73.63 -13.09
N SER A 136 59.00 -74.54 -14.07
CA SER A 136 59.69 -74.42 -15.35
C SER A 136 58.95 -75.19 -16.46
N LEU A 137 59.12 -74.73 -17.71
CA LEU A 137 58.67 -75.46 -18.90
C LEU A 137 59.52 -76.72 -19.19
N ASN A 138 60.78 -76.74 -18.72
CA ASN A 138 61.71 -77.85 -18.89
C ASN A 138 62.42 -78.20 -17.56
N PRO A 139 61.68 -78.74 -16.57
CA PRO A 139 62.21 -78.91 -15.22
C PRO A 139 63.12 -80.15 -15.09
N ILE A 140 64.23 -80.03 -14.35
CA ILE A 140 65.10 -81.19 -13.98
C ILE A 140 64.36 -82.13 -13.01
N ARG A 141 63.62 -81.56 -12.05
CA ARG A 141 62.75 -82.32 -11.14
C ARG A 141 61.32 -82.33 -11.70
N PRO A 142 60.70 -83.50 -11.94
CA PRO A 142 59.34 -83.58 -12.51
C PRO A 142 58.28 -82.77 -11.76
N ASP A 143 58.35 -82.70 -10.43
CA ASP A 143 57.38 -81.97 -9.61
C ASP A 143 57.42 -80.44 -9.78
N ASN A 144 58.46 -79.89 -10.42
CA ASN A 144 58.56 -78.47 -10.75
C ASN A 144 57.92 -78.15 -12.12
N ARG A 145 57.11 -79.07 -12.66
CA ARG A 145 56.41 -78.87 -13.93
C ARG A 145 55.32 -77.82 -13.76
N ALA A 146 55.29 -76.88 -14.69
CA ALA A 146 54.28 -75.84 -14.73
C ALA A 146 52.86 -76.38 -14.90
N ASP A 147 51.94 -75.84 -14.10
CA ASP A 147 50.51 -75.97 -14.39
C ASP A 147 50.13 -75.15 -15.64
N VAL A 148 48.85 -75.19 -16.04
CA VAL A 148 48.38 -74.49 -17.26
C VAL A 148 48.64 -72.98 -17.17
N TRP A 149 48.30 -72.35 -16.04
CA TRP A 149 48.45 -70.90 -15.86
C TRP A 149 49.92 -70.50 -15.75
N GLU A 150 50.74 -71.29 -15.06
CA GLU A 150 52.19 -71.09 -14.97
C GLU A 150 52.84 -71.23 -16.35
N SER A 151 52.43 -72.23 -17.14
CA SER A 151 52.97 -72.45 -18.49
C SER A 151 52.67 -71.27 -19.41
N GLU A 152 51.45 -70.75 -19.37
CA GLU A 152 51.09 -69.52 -20.09
C GLU A 152 51.91 -68.32 -19.62
N SER A 153 52.07 -68.17 -18.30
CA SER A 153 52.82 -67.06 -17.71
C SER A 153 54.29 -67.10 -18.12
N LEU A 154 54.92 -68.28 -18.12
CA LEU A 154 56.30 -68.48 -18.56
C LEU A 154 56.50 -68.07 -20.02
N ARG A 155 55.57 -68.45 -20.91
CA ARG A 155 55.61 -68.01 -22.33
C ARG A 155 55.42 -66.49 -22.48
N MET A 156 54.58 -65.88 -21.64
CA MET A 156 54.46 -64.41 -21.61
C MET A 156 55.77 -63.76 -21.20
N PHE A 157 56.49 -64.34 -20.24
CA PHE A 157 57.78 -63.82 -19.79
C PHE A 157 58.88 -64.01 -20.83
N GLU A 158 58.90 -65.14 -21.55
CA GLU A 158 59.77 -65.33 -22.73
C GLU A 158 59.51 -64.27 -23.81
N ALA A 159 58.26 -63.79 -23.91
CA ALA A 159 57.87 -62.68 -24.79
C ALA A 159 58.10 -61.27 -24.18
N GLY A 160 58.70 -61.17 -22.99
CA GLY A 160 59.10 -59.90 -22.38
C GLY A 160 58.19 -59.34 -21.27
N ALA A 161 57.14 -60.07 -20.86
CA ALA A 161 56.36 -59.67 -19.68
C ALA A 161 57.20 -59.76 -18.39
N LYS A 162 56.99 -58.82 -17.46
CA LYS A 162 57.77 -58.75 -16.20
C LYS A 162 57.15 -59.53 -15.04
N GLU A 163 55.83 -59.65 -15.03
CA GLU A 163 55.06 -60.32 -14.00
C GLU A 163 53.63 -60.57 -14.49
N ARG A 164 52.89 -61.43 -13.79
CA ARG A 164 51.46 -61.68 -14.01
C ARG A 164 50.75 -61.78 -12.66
N LEU A 165 49.61 -61.09 -12.54
CA LEU A 165 48.66 -61.28 -11.45
C LEU A 165 47.34 -61.78 -12.04
N SER A 166 46.69 -62.75 -11.40
CA SER A 166 45.35 -63.22 -11.77
C SER A 166 44.53 -63.57 -10.54
N TYR A 167 43.22 -63.26 -10.58
CA TYR A 167 42.26 -63.67 -9.55
C TYR A 167 41.54 -64.95 -9.99
N PHE A 168 41.41 -65.91 -9.07
CA PHE A 168 40.71 -67.16 -9.26
C PHE A 168 39.58 -67.28 -8.24
N ASP A 169 38.38 -67.59 -8.71
CA ASP A 169 37.21 -67.80 -7.86
C ASP A 169 37.03 -69.28 -7.47
N ALA A 170 36.37 -69.54 -6.34
CA ALA A 170 36.21 -70.87 -5.74
C ALA A 170 35.44 -71.87 -6.62
N GLY A 171 34.64 -71.38 -7.57
CA GLY A 171 33.75 -72.20 -8.40
C GLY A 171 34.31 -72.61 -9.76
N THR A 172 35.49 -72.15 -10.17
CA THR A 172 35.96 -72.33 -11.56
C THR A 172 36.49 -73.74 -11.89
N GLY A 173 36.43 -74.69 -10.95
CA GLY A 173 36.87 -76.08 -11.15
C GLY A 173 38.33 -76.24 -11.60
N SER A 174 39.10 -75.16 -11.59
CA SER A 174 40.42 -75.13 -12.18
C SER A 174 41.43 -75.59 -11.13
N GLN A 175 42.39 -76.40 -11.57
CA GLN A 175 43.67 -76.63 -10.88
C GLN A 175 44.40 -75.31 -10.53
N ALA A 176 43.85 -74.15 -10.91
CA ALA A 176 44.48 -72.87 -10.82
C ALA A 176 44.35 -72.18 -9.45
N SER A 177 43.47 -72.58 -8.53
CA SER A 177 43.47 -71.96 -7.17
C SER A 177 44.35 -72.67 -6.14
N HIS A 178 44.74 -73.94 -6.39
CA HIS A 178 45.51 -74.84 -5.50
C HIS A 178 44.97 -75.04 -4.06
N THR A 179 43.96 -74.28 -3.65
CA THR A 179 43.49 -74.12 -2.26
C THR A 179 41.99 -74.38 -2.11
N GLY A 180 41.24 -74.53 -3.21
CA GLY A 180 39.78 -74.70 -3.17
C GLY A 180 39.00 -73.46 -2.73
N SER A 181 39.70 -72.38 -2.39
CA SER A 181 39.16 -71.07 -2.04
C SER A 181 39.53 -70.04 -3.12
N PRO A 182 38.88 -68.85 -3.15
CA PRO A 182 39.27 -67.81 -4.07
C PRO A 182 40.67 -67.31 -3.72
N ALA A 183 41.50 -67.05 -4.72
CA ALA A 183 42.92 -66.75 -4.53
C ALA A 183 43.45 -65.79 -5.60
N TYR A 184 44.42 -64.97 -5.20
CA TYR A 184 45.26 -64.21 -6.12
C TYR A 184 46.54 -65.00 -6.40
N ARG A 185 46.92 -65.13 -7.66
CA ARG A 185 48.20 -65.71 -8.07
C ARG A 185 49.06 -64.67 -8.74
N TYR A 186 50.19 -64.40 -8.10
CA TYR A 186 51.27 -63.60 -8.62
C TYR A 186 52.35 -64.51 -9.19
N MET A 187 52.99 -64.14 -10.28
CA MET A 187 54.15 -64.85 -10.79
C MET A 187 55.10 -63.89 -11.48
N ALA A 188 56.40 -64.10 -11.26
CA ALA A 188 57.47 -63.38 -11.94
C ALA A 188 58.53 -64.37 -12.45
N PRO A 189 59.23 -64.03 -13.55
CA PRO A 189 60.22 -64.89 -14.17
C PRO A 189 61.52 -64.96 -13.39
N LEU A 190 62.20 -66.10 -13.50
CA LEU A 190 63.57 -66.31 -13.05
C LEU A 190 64.50 -66.35 -14.27
N PRO A 191 65.22 -65.25 -14.57
CA PRO A 191 66.21 -65.26 -15.63
C PRO A 191 67.41 -66.13 -15.24
N VAL A 192 68.03 -66.77 -16.23
CA VAL A 192 69.27 -67.54 -16.06
C VAL A 192 70.41 -66.59 -15.68
N THR A 193 71.03 -66.83 -14.54
CA THR A 193 72.25 -66.16 -14.09
C THR A 193 73.49 -67.03 -14.36
N SER A 194 74.70 -66.49 -14.15
CA SER A 194 75.94 -67.27 -14.23
C SER A 194 75.90 -68.53 -13.35
N ALA A 195 75.45 -68.41 -12.10
CA ALA A 195 75.29 -69.53 -11.16
C ALA A 195 74.27 -70.59 -11.61
N CYS A 196 73.39 -70.28 -12.57
CA CYS A 196 72.49 -71.29 -13.13
C CYS A 196 73.19 -72.23 -14.12
N MET A 197 74.31 -71.80 -14.71
CA MET A 197 74.94 -72.53 -15.82
C MET A 197 75.54 -73.86 -15.38
N ASP A 198 75.91 -74.01 -14.12
CA ASP A 198 76.48 -75.26 -13.57
C ASP A 198 75.54 -76.46 -13.75
N CYS A 199 74.23 -76.24 -13.63
CA CYS A 199 73.22 -77.27 -13.84
C CYS A 199 72.51 -77.17 -15.21
N HIS A 200 72.38 -75.95 -15.77
CA HIS A 200 71.50 -75.69 -16.91
C HIS A 200 72.20 -75.59 -18.25
N ALA A 201 73.54 -75.57 -18.29
CA ALA A 201 74.30 -75.61 -19.54
C ALA A 201 73.91 -76.83 -20.40
N LYS A 202 73.72 -78.00 -19.78
CA LYS A 202 73.31 -79.25 -20.46
C LYS A 202 71.90 -79.19 -21.05
N GLN A 203 71.05 -78.28 -20.55
CA GLN A 203 69.69 -78.07 -21.07
C GLN A 203 69.63 -77.03 -22.22
N GLY A 204 70.75 -76.41 -22.58
CA GLY A 204 70.84 -75.46 -23.70
C GLY A 204 70.47 -74.01 -23.35
N TYR A 205 70.25 -73.70 -22.08
CA TYR A 205 69.96 -72.34 -21.62
C TYR A 205 71.18 -71.42 -21.72
N LYS A 206 70.94 -70.13 -21.94
CA LYS A 206 71.94 -69.04 -21.93
C LYS A 206 71.62 -68.03 -20.84
N VAL A 207 72.65 -67.31 -20.36
CA VAL A 207 72.46 -66.21 -19.40
C VAL A 207 71.49 -65.18 -19.99
N GLY A 208 70.45 -64.84 -19.23
CA GLY A 208 69.36 -63.97 -19.66
C GLY A 208 68.09 -64.69 -20.13
N ASP A 209 68.16 -65.98 -20.50
CA ASP A 209 66.97 -66.75 -20.88
C ASP A 209 65.99 -66.89 -19.69
N ILE A 210 64.70 -67.06 -19.96
CA ILE A 210 63.72 -67.35 -18.91
C ILE A 210 63.73 -68.86 -18.64
N ARG A 211 64.38 -69.26 -17.54
CA ARG A 211 64.48 -70.67 -17.13
C ARG A 211 63.18 -71.20 -16.55
N GLY A 212 62.45 -70.32 -15.88
CA GLY A 212 61.32 -70.69 -15.04
C GLY A 212 60.78 -69.46 -14.33
N GLY A 213 60.00 -69.69 -13.28
CA GLY A 213 59.41 -68.62 -12.49
C GLY A 213 59.02 -69.13 -11.13
N ILE A 214 58.60 -68.21 -10.27
CA ILE A 214 58.03 -68.55 -8.96
C ILE A 214 56.62 -68.00 -8.95
N SER A 215 55.65 -68.89 -8.86
CA SER A 215 54.26 -68.49 -8.62
C SER A 215 54.03 -68.37 -7.11
N VAL A 216 53.25 -67.38 -6.69
CA VAL A 216 52.85 -67.10 -5.32
C VAL A 216 51.32 -67.02 -5.29
N THR A 217 50.69 -67.97 -4.61
CA THR A 217 49.25 -68.08 -4.41
C THR A 217 48.90 -67.55 -3.02
N MET A 218 48.06 -66.51 -2.98
CA MET A 218 47.57 -65.85 -1.77
C MET A 218 46.07 -66.02 -1.67
N GLU A 219 45.57 -66.48 -0.53
CA GLU A 219 44.12 -66.64 -0.33
C GLU A 219 43.39 -65.29 -0.35
N ALA A 220 42.39 -65.15 -1.23
CA ALA A 220 41.65 -63.91 -1.39
C ALA A 220 40.76 -63.58 -0.19
N ASN A 221 40.43 -64.57 0.65
CA ASN A 221 39.65 -64.37 1.87
C ASN A 221 40.29 -63.33 2.81
N HIS A 222 41.63 -63.27 2.85
CA HIS A 222 42.35 -62.30 3.67
C HIS A 222 42.10 -60.85 3.22
N PHE A 223 41.99 -60.63 1.90
CA PHE A 223 41.65 -59.32 1.34
C PHE A 223 40.14 -59.04 1.41
N ARG A 224 39.32 -60.09 1.46
CA ARG A 224 37.86 -60.00 1.42
C ARG A 224 37.28 -59.32 2.64
N ASP A 225 37.75 -59.61 3.85
CA ASP A 225 37.17 -59.03 5.06
C ASP A 225 37.37 -57.50 5.10
N MET A 226 38.55 -57.05 4.67
CA MET A 226 38.86 -55.62 4.49
C MET A 226 37.95 -54.99 3.42
N VAL A 227 37.85 -55.60 2.23
CA VAL A 227 36.97 -55.12 1.15
C VAL A 227 35.51 -55.12 1.56
N ARG A 228 35.05 -56.13 2.29
CA ARG A 228 33.66 -56.29 2.74
C ARG A 228 33.28 -55.21 3.75
N SER A 229 34.11 -54.99 4.77
CA SER A 229 33.84 -53.95 5.78
C SER A 229 33.78 -52.56 5.14
N GLN A 230 34.72 -52.25 4.25
CA GLN A 230 34.71 -51.01 3.47
C GLN A 230 33.45 -50.89 2.61
N ARG A 231 33.06 -51.97 1.92
CA ARG A 231 31.86 -51.99 1.08
C ARG A 231 30.59 -51.76 1.90
N GLU A 232 30.41 -52.43 3.02
CA GLU A 232 29.22 -52.29 3.87
C GLU A 232 29.13 -50.85 4.42
N SER A 233 30.22 -50.34 5.00
CA SER A 233 30.27 -48.98 5.54
C SER A 233 29.96 -47.91 4.49
N LYS A 234 30.58 -48.02 3.30
CA LYS A 234 30.34 -47.06 2.22
C LYS A 234 28.94 -47.20 1.62
N THR A 235 28.41 -48.41 1.50
CA THR A 235 27.02 -48.62 1.03
C THR A 235 26.03 -47.93 1.97
N VAL A 236 26.17 -48.11 3.28
CA VAL A 236 25.34 -47.43 4.27
C VAL A 236 25.51 -45.91 4.18
N SER A 237 26.75 -45.43 4.06
CA SER A 237 27.06 -43.99 3.99
C SER A 237 26.47 -43.31 2.74
N TYR A 238 26.60 -43.92 1.55
CA TYR A 238 26.02 -43.39 0.32
C TYR A 238 24.51 -43.42 0.33
N PHE A 239 23.89 -44.48 0.87
CA PHE A 239 22.43 -44.54 1.02
C PHE A 239 21.92 -43.46 1.99
N ALA A 240 22.57 -43.30 3.15
CA ALA A 240 22.22 -42.27 4.13
C ALA A 240 22.37 -40.85 3.54
N MET A 241 23.45 -40.59 2.81
CA MET A 241 23.67 -39.30 2.13
C MET A 241 22.62 -39.05 1.04
N ALA A 242 22.27 -40.06 0.24
CA ALA A 242 21.22 -39.95 -0.78
C ALA A 242 19.86 -39.62 -0.15
N LEU A 243 19.52 -40.29 0.96
CA LEU A 243 18.28 -40.06 1.68
C LEU A 243 18.22 -38.65 2.29
N LEU A 244 19.30 -38.21 2.95
CA LEU A 244 19.40 -36.86 3.52
C LEU A 244 19.27 -35.78 2.44
N PHE A 245 19.93 -35.97 1.29
CA PHE A 245 19.85 -35.03 0.17
C PHE A 245 18.45 -35.01 -0.46
N ALA A 246 17.83 -36.17 -0.65
CA ALA A 246 16.45 -36.27 -1.15
C ALA A 246 15.45 -35.60 -0.20
N LEU A 247 15.59 -35.81 1.12
CA LEU A 247 14.76 -35.17 2.14
C LEU A 247 14.96 -33.66 2.17
N LEU A 248 16.20 -33.17 2.03
CA LEU A 248 16.49 -31.75 1.92
C LEU A 248 15.80 -31.15 0.69
N LEU A 249 15.97 -31.74 -0.49
CA LEU A 249 15.32 -31.29 -1.72
C LEU A 249 13.79 -31.34 -1.62
N HIS A 250 13.23 -32.38 -1.01
CA HIS A 250 11.79 -32.48 -0.72
C HIS A 250 11.36 -31.33 0.21
N SER A 251 12.09 -31.06 1.29
CA SER A 251 11.74 -29.96 2.21
C SER A 251 11.75 -28.59 1.51
N VAL A 252 12.71 -28.37 0.60
CA VAL A 252 12.80 -27.16 -0.22
C VAL A 252 11.63 -27.10 -1.21
N ALA A 253 11.33 -28.18 -1.92
CA ALA A 253 10.21 -28.27 -2.85
C ALA A 253 8.87 -28.03 -2.14
N TRP A 254 8.67 -28.63 -0.97
CA TRP A 254 7.50 -28.44 -0.11
C TRP A 254 7.35 -26.98 0.32
N ARG A 255 8.44 -26.38 0.82
CA ARG A 255 8.47 -24.98 1.25
C ARG A 255 8.15 -24.06 0.08
N SER A 256 8.80 -24.22 -1.07
CA SER A 256 8.54 -23.45 -2.29
C SER A 256 7.09 -23.60 -2.77
N TYR A 257 6.54 -24.80 -2.74
CA TYR A 257 5.14 -25.03 -3.12
C TYR A 257 4.16 -24.32 -2.17
N ARG A 258 4.43 -24.36 -0.85
CA ARG A 258 3.64 -23.63 0.14
C ARG A 258 3.75 -22.11 -0.02
N TYR A 259 4.95 -21.58 -0.28
CA TYR A 259 5.14 -20.16 -0.55
C TYR A 259 4.40 -19.71 -1.81
N ALA A 260 4.49 -20.48 -2.89
CA ALA A 260 3.77 -20.19 -4.13
C ALA A 260 2.24 -20.18 -3.89
N ALA A 261 1.72 -21.14 -3.11
CA ALA A 261 0.30 -21.15 -2.74
C ALA A 261 -0.09 -19.97 -1.84
N HIS A 262 0.78 -19.55 -0.92
CA HIS A 262 0.54 -18.42 -0.02
C HIS A 262 0.56 -17.09 -0.78
N MET A 263 1.54 -16.87 -1.65
CA MET A 263 1.61 -15.66 -2.49
C MET A 263 0.37 -15.50 -3.36
N ARG A 264 -0.16 -16.59 -3.93
CA ARG A 264 -1.42 -16.54 -4.68
C ARG A 264 -2.62 -16.15 -3.83
N ARG A 265 -2.65 -16.50 -2.53
CA ARG A 265 -3.71 -16.05 -1.62
C ARG A 265 -3.60 -14.54 -1.38
N ILE A 266 -2.41 -14.06 -1.04
CA ILE A 266 -2.16 -12.62 -0.83
C ILE A 266 -2.51 -11.83 -2.09
N GLN A 267 -2.13 -12.31 -3.28
CA GLN A 267 -2.40 -11.62 -4.53
C GLN A 267 -3.91 -11.49 -4.81
N ARG A 268 -4.70 -12.53 -4.52
CA ARG A 268 -6.16 -12.48 -4.62
C ARG A 268 -6.78 -11.52 -3.60
N GLU A 269 -6.27 -11.52 -2.36
CA GLU A 269 -6.73 -10.59 -1.32
C GLU A 269 -6.43 -9.12 -1.70
N GLN A 270 -5.27 -8.87 -2.30
CA GLN A 270 -4.90 -7.54 -2.82
C GLN A 270 -5.80 -7.11 -3.98
N GLU A 271 -6.06 -8.00 -4.96
CA GLU A 271 -6.98 -7.72 -6.07
C GLU A 271 -8.38 -7.36 -5.56
N LEU A 272 -8.91 -8.10 -4.59
CA LEU A 272 -10.20 -7.80 -3.96
C LEU A 272 -10.18 -6.45 -3.24
N THR A 273 -9.12 -6.15 -2.49
CA THR A 273 -8.98 -4.87 -1.78
C THR A 273 -8.90 -3.68 -2.76
N ILE A 274 -8.20 -3.85 -3.89
CA ILE A 274 -8.11 -2.82 -4.94
C ILE A 274 -9.50 -2.59 -5.53
N LEU A 275 -10.24 -3.65 -5.85
CA LEU A 275 -11.61 -3.54 -6.36
C LEU A 275 -12.52 -2.81 -5.36
N GLU A 276 -12.48 -3.16 -4.07
CA GLU A 276 -13.23 -2.47 -3.01
C GLU A 276 -12.87 -0.99 -2.90
N ARG A 277 -11.58 -0.64 -2.94
CA ARG A 277 -11.14 0.77 -2.89
C ARG A 277 -11.56 1.55 -4.13
N THR A 278 -11.48 0.94 -5.32
CA THR A 278 -11.95 1.60 -6.55
C THR A 278 -13.46 1.81 -6.55
N ALA A 279 -14.23 0.86 -6.03
CA ALA A 279 -15.67 1.01 -5.84
C ALA A 279 -16.00 2.11 -4.82
N ALA A 280 -15.34 2.12 -3.66
CA ALA A 280 -15.53 3.15 -2.63
C ALA A 280 -15.12 4.56 -3.10
N LEU A 281 -14.05 4.68 -3.89
CA LEU A 281 -13.66 5.95 -4.52
C LEU A 281 -14.70 6.42 -5.55
N SER A 282 -15.21 5.50 -6.36
CA SER A 282 -16.27 5.79 -7.34
C SER A 282 -17.57 6.23 -6.65
N GLU A 283 -17.97 5.52 -5.58
CA GLU A 283 -19.14 5.84 -4.77
C GLU A 283 -18.96 7.19 -4.06
N SER A 284 -17.77 7.46 -3.49
CA SER A 284 -17.45 8.75 -2.89
C SER A 284 -17.52 9.87 -3.93
N GLY A 285 -16.92 9.70 -5.11
CA GLY A 285 -16.99 10.68 -6.20
C GLY A 285 -18.41 10.89 -6.75
N ALA A 286 -19.24 9.84 -6.80
CA ALA A 286 -20.65 9.94 -7.15
C ALA A 286 -21.45 10.67 -6.07
N ARG A 287 -21.14 10.44 -4.79
CA ARG A 287 -21.77 11.11 -3.64
C ARG A 287 -21.41 12.59 -3.60
N TYR A 288 -20.14 12.95 -3.84
CA TYR A 288 -19.71 14.35 -3.94
C TYR A 288 -20.41 15.07 -5.09
N ARG A 289 -20.47 14.47 -6.29
CA ARG A 289 -21.23 15.05 -7.42
C ARG A 289 -22.73 15.16 -7.10
N GLY A 290 -23.30 14.13 -6.50
CA GLY A 290 -24.71 14.13 -6.09
C GLY A 290 -25.02 15.28 -5.11
N VAL A 291 -24.18 15.51 -4.11
CA VAL A 291 -24.34 16.64 -3.18
C VAL A 291 -24.13 17.97 -3.89
N PHE A 292 -23.06 18.11 -4.67
CA PHE A 292 -22.73 19.35 -5.39
C PHE A 292 -23.87 19.77 -6.35
N ASP A 293 -24.46 18.81 -7.07
CA ASP A 293 -25.50 19.08 -8.07
C ASP A 293 -26.91 19.29 -7.48
N THR A 294 -27.19 18.73 -6.30
CA THR A 294 -28.53 18.78 -5.68
C THR A 294 -28.72 19.92 -4.68
N VAL A 295 -27.63 20.50 -4.17
CA VAL A 295 -27.72 21.63 -3.23
C VAL A 295 -28.40 22.83 -3.90
N THR A 296 -29.34 23.45 -3.18
CA THR A 296 -30.13 24.59 -3.65
C THR A 296 -29.36 25.91 -3.60
N GLU A 297 -28.34 25.99 -2.74
CA GLU A 297 -27.39 27.09 -2.63
C GLU A 297 -26.38 27.06 -3.79
N ALA A 298 -26.08 28.22 -4.35
CA ALA A 298 -25.02 28.33 -5.35
C ALA A 298 -23.67 28.02 -4.70
N ILE A 299 -22.87 27.18 -5.33
CA ILE A 299 -21.48 26.88 -4.94
C ILE A 299 -20.60 27.27 -6.12
N MET A 300 -19.58 28.07 -5.83
CA MET A 300 -18.57 28.52 -6.78
C MET A 300 -17.18 28.37 -6.16
N VAL A 301 -16.26 27.75 -6.88
CA VAL A 301 -14.87 27.57 -6.46
C VAL A 301 -13.99 28.47 -7.31
N LEU A 302 -13.14 29.27 -6.67
CA LEU A 302 -12.18 30.16 -7.31
C LEU A 302 -10.74 29.65 -7.09
N ASP A 303 -9.87 29.91 -8.05
CA ASP A 303 -8.43 29.75 -7.89
C ASP A 303 -7.82 30.89 -7.06
N ASP A 304 -6.49 30.87 -6.89
CA ASP A 304 -5.72 31.88 -6.16
C ASP A 304 -5.72 33.27 -6.83
N ARG A 305 -6.17 33.36 -8.09
CA ARG A 305 -6.28 34.60 -8.87
C ARG A 305 -7.71 35.13 -8.93
N GLY A 306 -8.68 34.48 -8.28
CA GLY A 306 -10.09 34.87 -8.32
C GLY A 306 -10.82 34.43 -9.60
N THR A 307 -10.24 33.49 -10.35
CA THR A 307 -10.85 32.89 -11.55
C THR A 307 -11.75 31.73 -11.14
N VAL A 308 -12.94 31.64 -11.72
CA VAL A 308 -13.88 30.55 -11.45
C VAL A 308 -13.34 29.23 -12.01
N VAL A 309 -13.17 28.24 -11.13
CA VAL A 309 -12.74 26.88 -11.48
C VAL A 309 -13.94 25.96 -11.65
N GLN A 310 -14.97 26.12 -10.81
CA GLN A 310 -16.15 25.25 -10.81
C GLN A 310 -17.37 25.98 -10.26
N VAL A 311 -18.54 25.67 -10.80
CA VAL A 311 -19.84 26.12 -10.29
C VAL A 311 -20.85 24.97 -10.29
N ASN A 312 -21.82 24.98 -9.38
CA ASN A 312 -22.91 24.02 -9.35
C ASN A 312 -24.16 24.51 -10.11
N PRO A 313 -25.17 23.66 -10.38
CA PRO A 313 -26.38 24.07 -11.09
C PRO A 313 -27.18 25.20 -10.42
N ALA A 314 -27.10 25.32 -9.08
CA ALA A 314 -27.76 26.39 -8.35
C ALA A 314 -27.19 27.77 -8.68
N PHE A 315 -25.86 27.87 -8.87
CA PHE A 315 -25.20 29.08 -9.37
C PHE A 315 -25.86 29.59 -10.65
N THR A 316 -26.07 28.69 -11.62
CA THR A 316 -26.69 29.04 -12.90
C THR A 316 -28.13 29.52 -12.71
N ARG A 317 -28.92 28.85 -11.87
CA ARG A 317 -30.31 29.28 -11.60
C ARG A 317 -30.38 30.67 -10.96
N ILE A 318 -29.51 30.96 -10.01
CA ILE A 318 -29.54 32.22 -9.26
C ILE A 318 -29.00 33.37 -10.12
N THR A 319 -27.85 33.18 -10.76
CA THR A 319 -27.14 34.27 -11.47
C THR A 319 -27.51 34.41 -12.94
N GLY A 320 -28.01 33.34 -13.57
CA GLY A 320 -28.25 33.24 -15.02
C GLY A 320 -27.03 32.77 -15.82
N TYR A 321 -25.81 32.88 -15.29
CA TYR A 321 -24.59 32.47 -15.99
C TYR A 321 -24.42 30.95 -15.98
N THR A 322 -24.25 30.33 -17.15
CA THR A 322 -23.99 28.89 -17.24
C THR A 322 -22.54 28.58 -16.83
N ALA A 323 -22.27 27.31 -16.51
CA ALA A 323 -20.92 26.88 -16.15
C ALA A 323 -19.91 27.16 -17.28
N GLU A 324 -20.31 27.01 -18.55
CA GLU A 324 -19.47 27.29 -19.71
C GLU A 324 -19.12 28.77 -19.85
N MET A 325 -20.01 29.67 -19.38
CA MET A 325 -19.76 31.11 -19.38
C MET A 325 -18.94 31.55 -18.17
N ALA A 326 -19.11 30.91 -17.02
CA ALA A 326 -18.49 31.31 -15.77
C ALA A 326 -17.08 30.73 -15.59
N VAL A 327 -16.87 29.44 -15.90
CA VAL A 327 -15.58 28.76 -15.68
C VAL A 327 -14.49 29.40 -16.55
N GLY A 328 -13.35 29.70 -15.94
CA GLY A 328 -12.22 30.39 -16.57
C GLY A 328 -12.34 31.92 -16.60
N GLN A 329 -13.43 32.51 -16.09
CA GLN A 329 -13.61 33.97 -15.99
C GLN A 329 -13.30 34.49 -14.58
N SER A 330 -12.92 35.76 -14.48
CA SER A 330 -12.84 36.47 -13.19
C SER A 330 -14.22 36.62 -12.57
N VAL A 331 -14.35 36.41 -11.26
CA VAL A 331 -15.62 36.57 -10.51
C VAL A 331 -16.23 37.98 -10.57
N ASP A 332 -15.47 38.97 -11.06
CA ASP A 332 -15.90 40.37 -11.15
C ASP A 332 -17.14 40.59 -12.03
N PHE A 333 -17.50 39.67 -12.93
CA PHE A 333 -18.73 39.79 -13.72
C PHE A 333 -20.01 39.83 -12.87
N LEU A 334 -19.95 39.33 -11.62
CA LEU A 334 -21.07 39.41 -10.67
C LEU A 334 -21.16 40.75 -9.94
N ARG A 335 -20.22 41.69 -10.12
CA ARG A 335 -20.22 42.96 -9.38
C ARG A 335 -21.42 43.84 -9.76
N SER A 336 -22.20 44.23 -8.75
CA SER A 336 -23.33 45.14 -8.90
C SER A 336 -22.94 46.62 -8.97
N GLY A 337 -21.83 47.01 -8.32
CA GLY A 337 -21.47 48.41 -8.08
C GLY A 337 -22.18 49.05 -6.88
N HIS A 338 -22.96 48.28 -6.12
CA HIS A 338 -23.68 48.75 -4.93
C HIS A 338 -22.76 49.02 -3.72
N HIS A 339 -21.68 48.24 -3.62
CA HIS A 339 -20.74 48.31 -2.50
C HIS A 339 -19.56 49.22 -2.81
N ASP A 340 -19.14 50.00 -1.81
CA ASP A 340 -18.02 50.92 -1.92
C ASP A 340 -16.67 50.22 -1.70
N GLN A 341 -15.56 50.96 -1.88
CA GLN A 341 -14.23 50.40 -1.72
C GLN A 341 -13.93 49.97 -0.26
N LYS A 342 -14.57 50.60 0.72
CA LYS A 342 -14.39 50.26 2.14
C LYS A 342 -14.97 48.89 2.45
N PHE A 343 -16.13 48.57 1.89
CA PHE A 343 -16.75 47.25 2.01
C PHE A 343 -15.81 46.13 1.55
N PHE A 344 -15.24 46.26 0.34
CA PHE A 344 -14.33 45.25 -0.19
C PHE A 344 -13.05 45.11 0.65
N ALA A 345 -12.49 46.23 1.14
CA ALA A 345 -11.33 46.19 2.03
C ALA A 345 -11.61 45.46 3.35
N MET A 346 -12.82 45.61 3.92
CA MET A 346 -13.23 44.88 5.12
C MET A 346 -13.40 43.38 4.86
N MET A 347 -14.00 43.02 3.72
CA MET A 347 -14.15 41.62 3.31
C MET A 347 -12.78 40.95 3.13
N ASP A 348 -11.85 41.59 2.43
CA ASP A 348 -10.49 41.09 2.23
C ASP A 348 -9.75 40.92 3.57
N ALA A 349 -9.86 41.90 4.47
CA ALA A 349 -9.26 41.81 5.80
C ALA A 349 -9.83 40.63 6.61
N ALA A 350 -11.13 40.36 6.54
CA ALA A 350 -11.76 39.22 7.20
C ALA A 350 -11.26 37.88 6.62
N LEU A 351 -11.16 37.78 5.30
CA LEU A 351 -10.64 36.60 4.61
C LEU A 351 -9.16 36.32 4.91
N VAL A 352 -8.36 37.36 5.15
CA VAL A 352 -6.96 37.23 5.56
C VAL A 352 -6.85 36.83 7.03
N ALA A 353 -7.59 37.49 7.93
CA ALA A 353 -7.48 37.27 9.35
C ALA A 353 -8.10 35.95 9.81
N GLN A 354 -9.27 35.59 9.27
CA GLN A 354 -10.10 34.48 9.74
C GLN A 354 -10.17 33.33 8.73
N GLY A 355 -9.84 33.59 7.46
CA GLY A 355 -10.03 32.62 6.38
C GLY A 355 -11.48 32.48 5.93
N HIS A 356 -12.38 33.34 6.42
CA HIS A 356 -13.82 33.28 6.18
C HIS A 356 -14.45 34.68 6.24
N TRP A 357 -15.49 34.90 5.45
CA TRP A 357 -16.34 36.08 5.47
C TRP A 357 -17.78 35.69 5.12
N GLU A 358 -18.76 36.33 5.75
CA GLU A 358 -20.18 36.16 5.41
C GLU A 358 -20.93 37.50 5.48
N GLY A 359 -21.96 37.66 4.64
CA GLY A 359 -22.81 38.85 4.66
C GLY A 359 -23.72 39.03 3.46
N ASP A 360 -24.55 40.08 3.52
CA ASP A 360 -25.42 40.50 2.41
C ASP A 360 -24.57 41.10 1.28
N TYR A 361 -24.62 40.51 0.10
CA TYR A 361 -23.87 40.91 -1.09
C TYR A 361 -24.81 41.16 -2.27
N TRP A 362 -24.59 42.25 -2.99
CA TRP A 362 -25.40 42.59 -4.16
C TRP A 362 -24.67 42.10 -5.40
N ILE A 363 -25.31 41.20 -6.14
CA ILE A 363 -24.80 40.69 -7.40
C ILE A 363 -25.62 41.20 -8.58
N ARG A 364 -24.97 41.25 -9.74
CA ARG A 364 -25.63 41.49 -11.02
C ARG A 364 -25.84 40.17 -11.74
N ARG A 365 -27.08 39.91 -12.15
CA ARG A 365 -27.46 38.76 -12.96
C ARG A 365 -27.08 38.99 -14.43
N GLN A 366 -27.07 37.94 -15.23
CA GLN A 366 -26.75 38.02 -16.66
C GLN A 366 -27.67 38.98 -17.44
N ASP A 367 -28.95 39.07 -17.06
CA ASP A 367 -29.95 39.98 -17.65
C ASP A 367 -29.78 41.45 -17.22
N GLY A 368 -28.81 41.74 -16.36
CA GLY A 368 -28.54 43.07 -15.81
C GLY A 368 -29.30 43.40 -14.53
N GLY A 369 -30.22 42.53 -14.09
CA GLY A 369 -30.98 42.68 -12.85
C GLY A 369 -30.09 42.62 -11.61
N LEU A 370 -30.46 43.40 -10.58
CA LEU A 370 -29.77 43.39 -9.28
C LEU A 370 -30.43 42.38 -8.34
N LEU A 371 -29.60 41.59 -7.67
CA LEU A 371 -30.03 40.60 -6.70
C LEU A 371 -29.26 40.81 -5.40
N VAL A 372 -29.94 40.69 -4.26
CA VAL A 372 -29.28 40.62 -2.96
C VAL A 372 -29.19 39.17 -2.54
N VAL A 373 -27.96 38.70 -2.33
CA VAL A 373 -27.67 37.34 -1.88
C VAL A 373 -27.05 37.39 -0.49
N TRP A 374 -27.31 36.37 0.31
CA TRP A 374 -26.47 36.10 1.45
C TRP A 374 -25.30 35.25 0.96
N GLN A 375 -24.07 35.70 1.18
CA GLN A 375 -22.87 35.06 0.65
C GLN A 375 -21.91 34.68 1.77
N SER A 376 -21.36 33.48 1.67
CA SER A 376 -20.25 32.97 2.49
C SER A 376 -19.04 32.73 1.60
N VAL A 377 -17.87 33.21 2.02
CA VAL A 377 -16.60 33.04 1.32
C VAL A 377 -15.62 32.38 2.29
N THR A 378 -15.06 31.24 1.91
CA THR A 378 -14.14 30.48 2.75
C THR A 378 -12.88 30.14 1.98
N ARG A 379 -11.71 30.33 2.60
CA ARG A 379 -10.42 30.00 2.01
C ARG A 379 -10.09 28.52 2.21
N LEU A 380 -9.78 27.82 1.12
CA LEU A 380 -9.30 26.43 1.17
C LEU A 380 -7.86 26.42 1.68
N ARG A 381 -7.67 26.01 2.94
CA ARG A 381 -6.33 25.70 3.47
C ARG A 381 -5.94 24.31 3.01
N GLY A 382 -4.93 24.24 2.14
CA GLY A 382 -4.29 22.96 1.80
C GLY A 382 -3.46 22.48 2.98
N GLU A 383 -4.03 21.64 3.85
CA GLU A 383 -3.20 20.70 4.62
C GLU A 383 -2.86 19.53 3.70
N LEU A 384 -1.66 19.56 3.14
CA LEU A 384 -0.99 18.33 2.73
C LEU A 384 -0.71 17.53 4.00
N PRO A 385 -1.23 16.30 4.16
CA PRO A 385 -0.67 15.38 5.15
C PRO A 385 0.81 15.22 4.80
N ALA A 386 1.68 15.50 5.77
CA ALA A 386 3.11 15.31 5.63
C ALA A 386 3.38 13.89 5.10
N ALA A 387 3.87 13.83 3.86
CA ALA A 387 4.27 12.59 3.23
C ALA A 387 5.47 12.02 3.98
N SER A 388 5.22 11.07 4.87
CA SER A 388 6.21 10.04 5.21
C SER A 388 6.38 9.14 3.99
N GLY A 389 7.41 9.46 3.19
CA GLY A 389 8.17 8.54 2.34
C GLY A 389 7.37 7.57 1.45
N GLY A 390 7.02 8.02 0.25
CA GLY A 390 6.57 7.14 -0.83
C GLY A 390 6.62 7.87 -2.17
N VAL A 391 7.47 7.41 -3.07
CA VAL A 391 7.60 7.94 -4.44
C VAL A 391 6.27 7.76 -5.16
N VAL A 392 5.66 8.89 -5.59
CA VAL A 392 4.48 8.90 -6.46
C VAL A 392 4.93 9.28 -7.88
N PRO A 393 4.61 8.49 -8.92
CA PRO A 393 4.94 8.83 -10.29
C PRO A 393 4.00 9.90 -10.88
N MET A 394 4.56 10.70 -11.78
CA MET A 394 3.88 11.69 -12.63
C MET A 394 2.70 11.08 -13.41
N ALA A 395 1.48 11.50 -13.07
CA ALA A 395 0.37 11.70 -13.99
C ALA A 395 -0.59 12.69 -13.31
N ALA A 396 -0.42 13.98 -13.60
CA ALA A 396 -1.29 15.04 -13.12
C ALA A 396 -2.54 15.13 -14.00
N GLU A 397 -3.62 14.47 -13.60
CA GLU A 397 -4.96 14.80 -14.06
C GLU A 397 -5.90 14.98 -12.84
N ALA A 398 -6.47 16.20 -12.77
CA ALA A 398 -7.67 16.61 -12.02
C ALA A 398 -7.69 16.60 -10.47
N GLY A 399 -6.57 16.50 -9.74
CA GLY A 399 -6.59 16.48 -8.26
C GLY A 399 -5.77 17.54 -7.51
N SER A 400 -4.93 18.32 -8.18
CA SER A 400 -3.82 19.07 -7.53
C SER A 400 -3.96 20.60 -7.52
N VAL A 401 -5.12 21.17 -7.87
CA VAL A 401 -5.28 22.63 -8.10
C VAL A 401 -5.82 23.39 -6.89
N LEU A 402 -6.26 22.73 -5.82
CA LEU A 402 -7.01 23.39 -4.73
C LEU A 402 -6.16 23.89 -3.54
N SER A 403 -4.84 24.04 -3.70
CA SER A 403 -4.01 24.69 -2.67
C SER A 403 -4.05 26.21 -2.86
N GLY A 404 -4.92 26.90 -2.10
CA GLY A 404 -4.97 28.37 -2.02
C GLY A 404 -6.21 29.05 -2.60
N GLY A 405 -7.17 28.30 -3.16
CA GLY A 405 -8.41 28.82 -3.72
C GLY A 405 -9.47 29.24 -2.69
N LEU A 406 -10.58 29.83 -3.16
CA LEU A 406 -11.73 30.23 -2.35
C LEU A 406 -12.95 29.38 -2.72
N VAL A 407 -13.77 28.99 -1.74
CA VAL A 407 -15.12 28.48 -1.97
C VAL A 407 -16.10 29.56 -1.58
N ILE A 408 -16.99 29.90 -2.50
CA ILE A 408 -18.05 30.87 -2.32
C ILE A 408 -19.38 30.12 -2.38
N THR A 409 -20.20 30.28 -1.36
CA THR A 409 -21.59 29.82 -1.39
C THR A 409 -22.54 31.00 -1.24
N PHE A 410 -23.67 30.98 -1.95
CA PHE A 410 -24.65 32.05 -1.83
C PHE A 410 -26.08 31.63 -2.22
N PHE A 411 -27.06 32.30 -1.64
CA PHE A 411 -28.47 32.14 -1.99
C PHE A 411 -29.21 33.48 -2.00
N ASP A 412 -30.28 33.54 -2.79
CA ASP A 412 -31.10 34.73 -2.98
C ASP A 412 -31.94 35.05 -1.74
N ILE A 413 -31.83 36.28 -1.23
CA ILE A 413 -32.62 36.79 -0.09
C ILE A 413 -33.48 38.02 -0.47
N THR A 414 -33.64 38.28 -1.77
CA THR A 414 -34.34 39.48 -2.28
C THR A 414 -35.78 39.54 -1.78
N ALA A 415 -36.53 38.43 -1.87
CA ALA A 415 -37.92 38.36 -1.39
C ALA A 415 -38.04 38.69 0.11
N ARG A 416 -37.13 38.15 0.93
CA ARG A 416 -37.12 38.39 2.38
C ARG A 416 -36.91 39.86 2.71
N LYS A 417 -35.97 40.54 2.04
CA LYS A 417 -35.71 41.97 2.25
C LYS A 417 -36.92 42.83 1.84
N THR A 418 -37.57 42.49 0.72
CA THR A 418 -38.78 43.22 0.28
C THR A 418 -39.96 43.05 1.22
N GLU A 419 -40.12 41.87 1.84
CA GLU A 419 -41.15 41.62 2.85
C GLU A 419 -40.84 42.36 4.17
N GLU A 420 -39.59 42.37 4.62
CA GLU A 420 -39.15 43.10 5.81
C GLU A 420 -39.46 44.61 5.68
N ASP A 421 -39.22 45.20 4.50
CA ASP A 421 -39.52 46.61 4.24
C ASP A 421 -41.05 46.89 4.19
N ALA A 422 -41.83 45.97 3.60
CA ALA A 422 -43.30 46.08 3.57
C ALA A 422 -43.91 46.01 4.99
N VAL A 423 -43.44 45.08 5.83
CA VAL A 423 -43.88 44.96 7.23
C VAL A 423 -43.54 46.24 8.02
N ARG A 424 -42.37 46.82 7.79
CA ARG A 424 -41.95 48.07 8.44
C ARG A 424 -42.87 49.23 8.06
N HIS A 425 -43.29 49.33 6.81
CA HIS A 425 -44.20 50.37 6.35
C HIS A 425 -45.58 50.25 7.01
N LEU A 426 -46.15 49.03 7.07
CA LEU A 426 -47.44 48.72 7.72
C LEU A 426 -47.44 49.04 9.23
N ALA A 427 -46.31 48.87 9.91
CA ALA A 427 -46.21 49.15 11.34
C ALA A 427 -46.16 50.65 11.68
N GLN A 428 -45.88 51.52 10.70
CA GLN A 428 -45.55 52.93 10.93
C GLN A 428 -46.55 53.93 10.31
N HIS A 429 -47.46 53.49 9.44
CA HIS A 429 -48.42 54.36 8.75
C HIS A 429 -49.87 53.87 8.97
N ASP A 430 -50.84 54.80 8.85
CA ASP A 430 -52.28 54.51 8.84
C ASP A 430 -52.69 53.95 7.47
N LEU A 431 -53.40 52.83 7.45
CA LEU A 431 -53.72 52.10 6.22
C LEU A 431 -54.71 52.82 5.30
N LEU A 432 -55.51 53.75 5.83
CA LEU A 432 -56.52 54.45 5.04
C LEU A 432 -55.98 55.75 4.43
N THR A 433 -55.20 56.50 5.22
CA THR A 433 -54.72 57.84 4.83
C THR A 433 -53.26 57.87 4.41
N GLU A 434 -52.52 56.77 4.59
CA GLU A 434 -51.06 56.65 4.38
C GLU A 434 -50.21 57.62 5.21
N LEU A 435 -50.83 58.37 6.13
CA LEU A 435 -50.13 59.25 7.06
C LEU A 435 -49.38 58.43 8.11
N PRO A 436 -48.29 58.97 8.69
CA PRO A 436 -47.72 58.45 9.93
C PRO A 436 -48.80 58.11 10.97
N ASN A 437 -48.68 56.91 11.55
CA ASN A 437 -49.55 56.51 12.66
C ASN A 437 -49.05 57.11 13.98
N ARG A 438 -49.80 56.87 15.07
CA ARG A 438 -49.45 57.34 16.41
C ARG A 438 -48.02 56.97 16.85
N GLY A 439 -47.55 55.77 16.50
CA GLY A 439 -46.22 55.30 16.84
C GLY A 439 -45.11 56.11 16.15
N LEU A 440 -45.23 56.28 14.83
CA LEU A 440 -44.26 57.06 14.06
C LEU A 440 -44.29 58.56 14.43
N PHE A 441 -45.46 59.11 14.73
CA PHE A 441 -45.58 60.49 15.22
C PHE A 441 -44.83 60.72 16.53
N LEU A 442 -45.01 59.80 17.50
CA LEU A 442 -44.34 59.88 18.81
C LEU A 442 -42.82 59.77 18.69
N ASP A 443 -42.31 58.88 17.84
CA ASP A 443 -40.88 58.76 17.53
C ASP A 443 -40.32 60.07 16.97
N ARG A 444 -41.03 60.67 15.99
CA ARG A 444 -40.62 61.96 15.41
C ARG A 444 -40.71 63.11 16.39
N LEU A 445 -41.74 63.15 17.24
CA LEU A 445 -41.86 64.15 18.31
C LEU A 445 -40.70 64.06 19.30
N GLY A 446 -40.31 62.85 19.73
CA GLY A 446 -39.15 62.64 20.59
C GLY A 446 -37.87 63.21 19.99
N LYS A 447 -37.58 62.85 18.73
CA LYS A 447 -36.42 63.37 17.99
C LYS A 447 -36.45 64.89 17.82
N ALA A 448 -37.62 65.44 17.52
CA ALA A 448 -37.79 66.88 17.33
C ALA A 448 -37.61 67.64 18.65
N LEU A 449 -38.07 67.10 19.78
CA LEU A 449 -37.82 67.68 21.11
C LEU A 449 -36.34 67.70 21.47
N GLU A 450 -35.61 66.60 21.24
CA GLU A 450 -34.16 66.55 21.47
C GLU A 450 -33.40 67.58 20.61
N GLN A 451 -33.86 67.82 19.38
CA GLN A 451 -33.28 68.83 18.50
C GLN A 451 -33.65 70.26 18.95
N ALA A 452 -34.90 70.50 19.29
CA ALA A 452 -35.40 71.79 19.75
C ALA A 452 -34.74 72.23 21.06
N GLU A 453 -34.54 71.32 22.01
CA GLU A 453 -33.81 71.58 23.26
C GLU A 453 -32.33 71.95 22.98
N ARG A 454 -31.65 71.18 22.13
CA ARG A 454 -30.24 71.44 21.76
C ARG A 454 -30.05 72.77 21.03
N HIS A 455 -31.00 73.16 20.19
CA HIS A 455 -30.90 74.36 19.36
C HIS A 455 -31.69 75.55 19.90
N GLN A 456 -32.33 75.42 21.07
CA GLN A 456 -33.19 76.43 21.70
C GLN A 456 -34.27 76.96 20.75
N ARG A 457 -34.93 76.04 20.04
CA ARG A 457 -35.99 76.33 19.08
C ARG A 457 -37.37 76.07 19.66
N LEU A 458 -38.37 76.82 19.21
CA LEU A 458 -39.77 76.55 19.52
C LEU A 458 -40.30 75.47 18.59
N LEU A 459 -41.13 74.59 19.14
CA LEU A 459 -41.81 73.51 18.43
C LEU A 459 -43.28 73.53 18.80
N ALA A 460 -44.16 73.22 17.84
CA ALA A 460 -45.60 73.15 18.08
C ALA A 460 -46.15 71.75 17.85
N VAL A 461 -47.06 71.35 18.73
CA VAL A 461 -47.87 70.15 18.58
C VAL A 461 -49.33 70.57 18.52
N MET A 462 -50.02 70.14 17.48
CA MET A 462 -51.45 70.36 17.29
C MET A 462 -52.18 69.03 17.31
N TYR A 463 -53.32 69.00 17.98
CA TYR A 463 -54.28 67.91 17.95
C TYR A 463 -55.58 68.44 17.39
N PHE A 464 -56.20 67.68 16.49
CA PHE A 464 -57.45 68.10 15.89
C PHE A 464 -58.36 66.94 15.58
N ASP A 465 -59.66 67.17 15.78
CA ASP A 465 -60.72 66.20 15.50
C ASP A 465 -61.77 66.81 14.59
N LEU A 466 -62.31 65.99 13.70
CA LEU A 466 -63.42 66.39 12.83
C LEU A 466 -64.74 66.49 13.62
N ASP A 467 -65.28 67.69 13.70
CA ASP A 467 -66.54 67.96 14.38
C ASP A 467 -67.72 67.31 13.66
N LYS A 468 -68.55 66.59 14.41
CA LYS A 468 -69.73 65.87 13.88
C LYS A 468 -69.39 64.82 12.81
N PHE A 469 -68.14 64.36 12.73
CA PHE A 469 -67.74 63.29 11.80
C PHE A 469 -68.64 62.05 11.91
N LYS A 470 -68.95 61.62 13.14
CA LYS A 470 -69.87 60.50 13.37
C LYS A 470 -71.25 60.71 12.74
N ALA A 471 -71.81 61.92 12.82
CA ALA A 471 -73.11 62.22 12.22
C ALA A 471 -73.05 62.20 10.69
N ALA A 472 -71.95 62.66 10.09
CA ALA A 472 -71.73 62.54 8.65
C ALA A 472 -71.61 61.06 8.23
N ASN A 473 -70.89 60.26 9.01
CA ASN A 473 -70.71 58.82 8.77
C ASN A 473 -72.04 58.06 8.89
N ASP A 474 -72.86 58.38 9.89
CA ASP A 474 -74.17 57.77 10.13
C ASP A 474 -75.19 58.16 9.03
N THR A 475 -75.03 59.34 8.42
CA THR A 475 -75.95 59.86 7.39
C THR A 475 -75.57 59.43 5.97
N LEU A 476 -74.28 59.44 5.63
CA LEU A 476 -73.76 59.22 4.28
C LEU A 476 -73.07 57.86 4.09
N GLY A 477 -72.85 57.11 5.18
CA GLY A 477 -72.25 55.78 5.18
C GLY A 477 -70.73 55.78 5.33
N HIS A 478 -70.19 54.60 5.66
CA HIS A 478 -68.76 54.42 5.97
C HIS A 478 -67.79 54.78 4.84
N ALA A 479 -68.16 54.51 3.57
CA ALA A 479 -67.34 54.89 2.44
C ALA A 479 -67.19 56.42 2.30
N ALA A 480 -68.27 57.17 2.59
CA ALA A 480 -68.23 58.63 2.63
C ALA A 480 -67.38 59.12 3.81
N GLY A 481 -67.46 58.46 4.97
CA GLY A 481 -66.59 58.73 6.12
C GLY A 481 -65.11 58.52 5.80
N ASP A 482 -64.76 57.42 5.15
CA ASP A 482 -63.38 57.13 4.74
C ASP A 482 -62.86 58.16 3.74
N ALA A 483 -63.67 58.55 2.76
CA ALA A 483 -63.34 59.60 1.81
C ALA A 483 -63.16 60.98 2.48
N ILE A 484 -63.97 61.31 3.50
CA ILE A 484 -63.78 62.51 4.31
C ILE A 484 -62.42 62.47 5.03
N LEU A 485 -62.04 61.33 5.62
CA LEU A 485 -60.76 61.16 6.31
C LEU A 485 -59.56 61.27 5.36
N GLN A 486 -59.65 60.67 4.18
CA GLN A 486 -58.62 60.79 3.14
C GLN A 486 -58.48 62.23 2.62
N GLN A 487 -59.59 62.92 2.35
CA GLN A 487 -59.56 64.33 1.97
C GLN A 487 -59.04 65.22 3.10
N THR A 488 -59.35 64.89 4.36
CA THR A 488 -58.83 65.58 5.55
C THR A 488 -57.31 65.42 5.63
N ALA A 489 -56.78 64.21 5.45
CA ALA A 489 -55.34 63.98 5.39
C ALA A 489 -54.67 64.83 4.30
N GLN A 490 -55.23 64.85 3.10
CA GLN A 490 -54.71 65.65 1.98
C GLN A 490 -54.81 67.17 2.24
N ARG A 491 -55.92 67.66 2.81
CA ARG A 491 -56.10 69.07 3.17
C ARG A 491 -55.09 69.48 4.25
N ALA A 492 -54.89 68.65 5.28
CA ALA A 492 -53.92 68.90 6.34
C ALA A 492 -52.48 68.92 5.80
N LEU A 493 -52.09 67.97 4.94
CA LEU A 493 -50.78 67.95 4.29
C LEU A 493 -50.51 69.22 3.45
N ARG A 494 -51.53 69.78 2.79
CA ARG A 494 -51.40 71.04 2.03
C ARG A 494 -51.25 72.28 2.93
N CYS A 495 -51.66 72.19 4.19
CA CYS A 495 -51.53 73.30 5.14
C CYS A 495 -50.12 73.43 5.73
N VAL A 496 -49.33 72.35 5.68
CA VAL A 496 -48.01 72.24 6.31
C VAL A 496 -46.88 72.07 5.28
N ARG A 497 -45.63 72.22 5.71
CA ARG A 497 -44.43 72.07 4.86
C ARG A 497 -43.99 70.59 4.85
N ALA A 498 -43.15 70.21 3.87
CA ALA A 498 -42.63 68.84 3.77
C ALA A 498 -41.79 68.37 5.00
N ALA A 499 -41.25 69.32 5.78
CA ALA A 499 -40.53 69.03 7.02
C ALA A 499 -41.46 68.75 8.20
N ASP A 500 -42.73 69.16 8.12
CA ASP A 500 -43.72 68.96 9.15
C ASP A 500 -44.31 67.55 9.06
N THR A 501 -44.89 67.06 10.16
CA THR A 501 -45.52 65.74 10.18
C THR A 501 -47.00 65.86 10.48
N VAL A 502 -47.84 65.42 9.54
CA VAL A 502 -49.26 65.16 9.78
C VAL A 502 -49.41 63.67 10.09
N ALA A 503 -50.15 63.33 11.13
CA ALA A 503 -50.40 61.96 11.55
C ALA A 503 -51.89 61.74 11.81
N ARG A 504 -52.34 60.51 11.60
CA ARG A 504 -53.68 60.06 12.00
C ARG A 504 -53.54 59.00 13.09
N PHE A 505 -54.21 59.21 14.21
CA PHE A 505 -54.09 58.33 15.37
C PHE A 505 -55.14 57.21 15.34
N GLY A 506 -56.26 57.46 14.68
CA GLY A 506 -57.38 56.54 14.51
C GLY A 506 -58.70 57.31 14.52
N GLY A 507 -59.76 56.74 13.96
CA GLY A 507 -61.06 57.43 13.90
C GLY A 507 -60.95 58.77 13.16
N ASP A 508 -61.43 59.84 13.80
CA ASP A 508 -61.37 61.24 13.36
C ASP A 508 -60.25 62.07 14.00
N GLU A 509 -59.33 61.42 14.73
CA GLU A 509 -58.25 62.08 15.48
C GLU A 509 -56.97 62.21 14.65
N PHE A 510 -56.48 63.44 14.53
CA PHE A 510 -55.25 63.77 13.83
C PHE A 510 -54.32 64.62 14.70
N ALA A 511 -53.04 64.55 14.37
CA ALA A 511 -52.01 65.34 15.01
C ALA A 511 -51.08 65.97 13.97
N ILE A 512 -50.59 67.17 14.27
CA ILE A 512 -49.56 67.85 13.48
C ILE A 512 -48.39 68.17 14.40
N LEU A 513 -47.19 67.85 13.93
CA LEU A 513 -45.93 68.23 14.52
C LEU A 513 -45.27 69.25 13.61
N LEU A 514 -45.00 70.42 14.17
CA LEU A 514 -44.20 71.48 13.54
C LEU A 514 -42.85 71.52 14.27
N PRO A 515 -41.80 70.87 13.74
CA PRO A 515 -40.52 70.71 14.43
C PRO A 515 -39.83 72.03 14.77
N GLU A 516 -40.16 73.09 14.03
CA GLU A 516 -39.62 74.44 14.21
C GLU A 516 -40.66 75.50 13.83
N VAL A 517 -40.98 76.38 14.78
CA VAL A 517 -41.83 77.57 14.59
C VAL A 517 -41.12 78.81 15.14
N HIS A 518 -41.39 79.99 14.58
CA HIS A 518 -40.73 81.25 14.96
C HIS A 518 -41.48 82.02 16.06
N GLY A 519 -42.70 81.58 16.42
CA GLY A 519 -43.51 82.20 17.47
C GLY A 519 -44.92 81.60 17.55
N GLU A 520 -45.69 82.05 18.55
CA GLU A 520 -47.09 81.65 18.76
C GLU A 520 -47.98 81.97 17.55
N ASP A 521 -47.77 83.12 16.91
CA ASP A 521 -48.55 83.58 15.76
C ASP A 521 -48.39 82.66 14.54
N GLU A 522 -47.20 82.10 14.29
CA GLU A 522 -46.98 81.17 13.16
C GLU A 522 -47.73 79.86 13.37
N ALA A 523 -47.74 79.34 14.61
CA ALA A 523 -48.51 78.15 14.95
C ALA A 523 -50.02 78.41 14.86
N LEU A 524 -50.50 79.57 15.31
CA LEU A 524 -51.90 79.97 15.19
C LEU A 524 -52.33 80.19 13.75
N ASP A 525 -51.48 80.75 12.88
CA ASP A 525 -51.77 80.90 11.45
C ASP A 525 -51.94 79.55 10.77
N ILE A 526 -51.03 78.59 11.01
CA ILE A 526 -51.13 77.23 10.47
C ILE A 526 -52.42 76.55 10.95
N ALA A 527 -52.76 76.68 12.24
CA ALA A 527 -53.99 76.14 12.80
C ALA A 527 -55.25 76.83 12.22
N GLY A 528 -55.21 78.15 12.00
CA GLY A 528 -56.29 78.90 11.37
C GLY A 528 -56.50 78.51 9.90
N ARG A 529 -55.41 78.31 9.14
CA ARG A 529 -55.47 77.78 7.77
C ARG A 529 -56.05 76.37 7.73
N LEU A 530 -55.71 75.52 8.70
CA LEU A 530 -56.29 74.20 8.85
C LEU A 530 -57.80 74.29 9.09
N VAL A 531 -58.25 75.12 10.05
CA VAL A 531 -59.68 75.31 10.35
C VAL A 531 -60.44 75.80 9.12
N ALA A 532 -59.93 76.82 8.43
CA ALA A 532 -60.55 77.36 7.22
C ALA A 532 -60.62 76.31 6.10
N SER A 533 -59.55 75.54 5.87
CA SER A 533 -59.52 74.50 4.83
C SER A 533 -60.49 73.35 5.11
N MET A 534 -60.71 73.02 6.39
CA MET A 534 -61.67 71.98 6.76
C MET A 534 -63.12 72.46 6.70
N ALA A 535 -63.39 73.76 6.89
CA ALA A 535 -64.74 74.32 6.80
C ALA A 535 -65.29 74.37 5.36
N GLU A 536 -64.45 74.21 4.33
CA GLU A 536 -64.90 74.08 2.95
C GLU A 536 -65.67 72.75 2.75
N PRO A 537 -66.78 72.73 1.98
CA PRO A 537 -67.55 71.50 1.75
C PRO A 537 -66.70 70.34 1.22
N PHE A 538 -66.94 69.13 1.74
CA PHE A 538 -66.37 67.90 1.21
C PHE A 538 -67.26 67.38 0.09
N PHE A 539 -66.71 67.28 -1.11
CA PHE A 539 -67.40 66.73 -2.28
C PHE A 539 -67.11 65.23 -2.35
N LEU A 540 -68.15 64.42 -2.17
CA LEU A 540 -68.09 62.96 -2.12
C LEU A 540 -69.01 62.39 -3.21
N SER A 541 -68.89 61.08 -3.50
CA SER A 541 -69.78 60.39 -4.43
C SER A 541 -71.25 60.40 -3.95
N GLU A 542 -71.45 60.42 -2.65
CA GLU A 542 -72.75 60.29 -1.97
C GLU A 542 -73.45 61.64 -1.72
N GLY A 543 -72.74 62.76 -1.91
CA GLY A 543 -73.27 64.11 -1.70
C GLY A 543 -72.23 65.11 -1.21
N LYS A 544 -72.70 66.25 -0.68
CA LYS A 544 -71.87 67.24 0.00
C LYS A 544 -71.93 67.05 1.50
N ALA A 545 -70.78 66.95 2.16
CA ALA A 545 -70.69 66.94 3.62
C ALA A 545 -70.10 68.25 4.13
N GLU A 546 -70.77 68.84 5.13
CA GLU A 546 -70.28 70.01 5.86
C GLU A 546 -69.79 69.55 7.22
N VAL A 547 -68.46 69.45 7.34
CA VAL A 547 -67.75 69.04 8.55
C VAL A 547 -66.83 70.20 8.92
N SER A 548 -66.61 70.44 10.21
CA SER A 548 -65.64 71.42 10.69
C SER A 548 -64.56 70.72 11.50
N VAL A 549 -63.56 71.46 11.97
CA VAL A 549 -62.51 70.91 12.82
C VAL A 549 -62.34 71.75 14.08
N SER A 550 -62.14 71.08 15.21
CA SER A 550 -61.65 71.70 16.44
C SER A 550 -60.15 71.42 16.55
N VAL A 551 -59.34 72.45 16.82
CA VAL A 551 -57.87 72.31 16.92
C VAL A 551 -57.37 72.82 18.28
N GLY A 552 -56.65 71.98 19.02
CA GLY A 552 -55.91 72.36 20.21
C GLY A 552 -54.41 72.32 19.96
N LEU A 553 -53.67 73.31 20.45
CA LEU A 553 -52.23 73.39 20.21
C LEU A 553 -51.43 73.76 21.46
N ALA A 554 -50.25 73.18 21.58
CA ALA A 554 -49.28 73.40 22.66
C ALA A 554 -47.89 73.65 22.08
N LEU A 555 -47.06 74.37 22.82
CA LEU A 555 -45.74 74.82 22.38
C LEU A 555 -44.67 74.36 23.35
N PHE A 556 -43.57 73.85 22.81
CA PHE A 556 -42.33 73.65 23.55
C PHE A 556 -41.50 74.94 23.52
N PRO A 557 -40.89 75.36 24.64
CA PRO A 557 -41.02 74.81 25.99
C PRO A 557 -42.16 75.45 26.82
N VAL A 558 -42.94 76.37 26.22
CA VAL A 558 -43.90 77.24 26.92
C VAL A 558 -44.98 76.48 27.70
N HIS A 559 -45.57 75.45 27.08
CA HIS A 559 -46.70 74.69 27.62
C HIS A 559 -46.29 73.32 28.17
N GLY A 560 -45.03 72.91 27.96
CA GLY A 560 -44.48 71.63 28.42
C GLY A 560 -43.09 71.39 27.86
N THR A 561 -42.32 70.56 28.56
CA THR A 561 -40.95 70.17 28.17
C THR A 561 -40.84 68.74 27.69
N THR A 562 -41.87 67.93 27.93
CA THR A 562 -41.92 66.53 27.50
C THR A 562 -43.01 66.30 26.46
N ALA A 563 -42.84 65.26 25.64
CA ALA A 563 -43.86 64.85 24.67
C ALA A 563 -45.24 64.64 25.33
N LEU A 564 -45.27 63.99 26.49
CA LEU A 564 -46.51 63.72 27.22
C LEU A 564 -47.22 65.00 27.69
N GLU A 565 -46.47 65.96 28.24
CA GLU A 565 -47.03 67.25 28.66
C GLU A 565 -47.62 68.01 27.48
N LEU A 566 -46.89 68.12 26.36
CA LEU A 566 -47.37 68.82 25.17
C LEU A 566 -48.63 68.18 24.59
N GLN A 567 -48.68 66.84 24.57
CA GLN A 567 -49.87 66.10 24.13
C GLN A 567 -51.07 66.38 25.03
N GLN A 568 -50.92 66.23 26.35
CA GLN A 568 -52.00 66.49 27.30
C GLN A 568 -52.50 67.94 27.24
N ARG A 569 -51.60 68.89 27.02
CA ARG A 569 -51.93 70.31 26.96
C ARG A 569 -52.64 70.68 25.65
N ALA A 570 -52.18 70.14 24.52
CA ALA A 570 -52.86 70.29 23.25
C ALA A 570 -54.25 69.64 23.27
N ASP A 571 -54.40 68.46 23.87
CA ASP A 571 -55.69 67.79 24.04
C ASP A 571 -56.67 68.58 24.92
N LYS A 572 -56.20 69.11 26.06
CA LYS A 572 -57.01 70.03 26.90
C LYS A 572 -57.47 71.26 26.11
N ALA A 573 -56.59 71.85 25.29
CA ALA A 573 -56.95 72.99 24.45
C ALA A 573 -58.00 72.60 23.39
N LEU A 574 -57.87 71.42 22.78
CA LEU A 574 -58.83 70.86 21.83
C LEU A 574 -60.20 70.66 22.48
N TYR A 575 -60.24 70.09 23.68
CA TYR A 575 -61.48 69.91 24.44
C TYR A 575 -62.16 71.24 24.78
N ALA A 576 -61.38 72.27 25.15
CA ALA A 576 -61.90 73.61 25.41
C ALA A 576 -62.55 74.23 24.15
N VAL A 577 -61.98 74.04 22.96
CA VAL A 577 -62.59 74.45 21.69
C VAL A 577 -63.93 73.75 21.46
N LYS A 578 -63.98 72.43 21.71
CA LYS A 578 -65.21 71.65 21.54
C LYS A 578 -66.35 72.13 22.45
N ARG A 579 -66.03 72.58 23.68
CA ARG A 579 -67.00 73.17 24.62
C ARG A 579 -67.43 74.59 24.23
N ALA A 580 -66.54 75.37 23.62
CA ALA A 580 -66.78 76.77 23.26
C ALA A 580 -67.59 76.96 21.95
N GLY A 581 -67.98 75.89 21.27
CA GLY A 581 -68.82 75.95 20.07
C GLY A 581 -68.26 75.22 18.84
N ARG A 582 -67.07 74.61 18.93
CA ARG A 582 -66.38 73.90 17.83
C ARG A 582 -65.95 74.83 16.68
N ASN A 583 -65.38 74.28 15.60
CA ASN A 583 -64.94 75.03 14.42
C ASN A 583 -63.98 76.22 14.73
N ALA A 584 -62.98 75.98 15.57
CA ALA A 584 -62.00 76.99 15.94
C ALA A 584 -60.67 76.34 16.32
N CYS A 585 -59.65 77.17 16.55
CA CYS A 585 -58.39 76.73 17.15
C CYS A 585 -58.14 77.46 18.46
N ARG A 586 -57.41 76.83 19.38
CA ARG A 586 -56.98 77.46 20.63
C ARG A 586 -55.61 76.96 21.07
N ILE A 587 -54.75 77.89 21.44
CA ILE A 587 -53.52 77.61 22.16
C ILE A 587 -53.83 77.27 23.62
N TYR A 588 -53.13 76.29 24.17
CA TYR A 588 -53.27 75.94 25.57
C TYR A 588 -53.04 77.18 26.46
N SER A 589 -53.94 77.39 27.41
CA SER A 589 -53.83 78.39 28.48
C SER A 589 -54.35 77.77 29.78
N PRO A 590 -53.93 78.23 30.97
CA PRO A 590 -54.42 77.69 32.25
C PRO A 590 -55.94 77.66 32.39
N ASP A 591 -56.65 78.59 31.73
CA ASP A 591 -58.12 78.66 31.72
C ASP A 591 -58.78 77.46 31.01
N CYS A 592 -58.02 76.65 30.28
CA CYS A 592 -58.48 75.41 29.66
C CYS A 592 -58.62 74.24 30.68
N GLU A 593 -58.25 74.43 31.96
CA GLU A 593 -58.36 73.39 33.00
C GLU A 593 -59.72 73.33 33.73
N ALA A 594 -60.65 74.25 33.43
CA ALA A 594 -62.03 74.28 33.96
C ALA A 594 -63.05 73.74 32.95
#